data_AF-A0A1V5YLG8-F1
#
_entry.id   AF-A0A1V5YLG8-F1
#
_cell.length_a   1.000
_cell.length_b   1.000
_cell.length_c   1.000
_cell.angle_alpha   90.00
_cell.angle_beta   90.00
_cell.angle_gamma   90.00
#
_symmetry.space_group_name_H-M   'P 1'
#
loop_
_entity.id
_entity.type
_entity.pdbx_description
1 polymer ?
#
loop_
_entity_poly.entity_id
_entity_poly.type
_entity_poly.pdbx_seq_one_letter_code
_entity_poly.pdbx_strand_id
1 'polypeptide(L)' 'MGRLMRRTISVPVQFGLAAAAVAVALTLAGLWRGGLFTWRNILTGAILGGGTWGIITWAIVHTLYLVEEDGQDGHRD' A
#
# COMPACT_ATOMS: atom_id res chain seq x y z
N MET A 1 17.03 -13.58 20.13
CA MET A 1 16.66 -13.33 18.72
C MET A 1 15.17 -13.62 18.54
N GLY A 2 14.25 -12.72 18.22
CA GLY A 2 14.29 -11.29 17.95
C GLY A 2 13.01 -10.65 18.50
N ARG A 3 13.14 -9.98 19.64
CA ARG A 3 12.38 -8.75 19.90
C ARG A 3 13.16 -7.64 19.19
N LEU A 4 12.49 -6.55 18.81
CA LEU A 4 13.03 -5.30 18.25
C LEU A 4 12.93 -5.17 16.72
N MET A 5 11.72 -4.91 16.22
CA MET A 5 11.52 -3.81 15.26
C MET A 5 10.05 -3.39 15.19
N ARG A 6 9.49 -2.97 16.32
CA ARG A 6 8.26 -2.16 16.34
C ARG A 6 8.66 -0.74 15.93
N ARG A 7 9.09 -0.56 14.69
CA ARG A 7 9.25 0.78 14.12
C ARG A 7 7.83 1.32 13.95
N THR A 8 7.57 2.50 14.49
CA THR A 8 6.41 3.34 14.12
C THR A 8 6.35 3.40 12.60
N ILE A 9 5.56 2.52 11.99
CA ILE A 9 5.18 2.67 10.59
C ILE A 9 3.98 3.59 10.65
N SER A 10 4.13 4.81 10.16
CA SER A 10 3.05 5.79 10.08
C SER A 10 1.81 5.12 9.48
N VAL A 11 0.63 5.37 10.05
CA VAL A 11 -0.65 4.77 9.63
C VAL A 11 -0.82 4.75 8.09
N PRO A 12 -0.49 5.83 7.34
CA PRO A 12 -0.59 5.83 5.88
C PRO A 12 0.22 4.72 5.20
N VAL A 13 1.42 4.42 5.70
CA VAL A 13 2.33 3.44 5.10
C VAL A 13 1.83 2.01 5.34
N GLN A 14 1.18 1.74 6.47
CA GLN A 14 0.60 0.42 6.74
C GLN A 14 -0.53 0.09 5.75
N PHE A 15 -1.41 1.06 5.51
CA PHE A 15 -2.51 0.91 4.55
C PHE A 15 -2.00 0.80 3.11
N GLY A 16 -1.00 1.61 2.73
CA GLY A 16 -0.34 1.48 1.43
C GLY A 16 0.27 0.10 1.21
N LEU A 17 0.95 -0.45 2.21
CA LEU A 17 1.57 -1.78 2.12
C LEU A 17 0.51 -2.90 2.02
N ALA A 18 -0.59 -2.80 2.78
CA ALA A 18 -1.68 -3.77 2.72
C ALA A 18 -2.35 -3.79 1.34
N ALA A 19 -2.65 -2.61 0.79
CA ALA A 19 -3.22 -2.50 -0.56
C ALA A 19 -2.27 -3.03 -1.64
N ALA A 20 -0.97 -2.72 -1.53
CA ALA A 20 0.04 -3.25 -2.43
C ALA A 20 0.07 -4.79 -2.41
N ALA A 21 0.03 -5.40 -1.22
CA ALA A 21 0.04 -6.85 -1.07
C ALA A 21 -1.19 -7.50 -1.72
N VAL A 22 -2.38 -6.91 -1.51
CA VAL A 22 -3.64 -7.38 -2.13
C VAL A 22 -3.60 -7.25 -3.65
N ALA A 23 -3.11 -6.12 -4.17
CA ALA A 23 -2.98 -5.89 -5.60
C ALA A 23 -1.99 -6.86 -6.26
N VAL A 24 -0.85 -7.16 -5.61
CA VAL A 24 0.11 -8.16 -6.07
C VAL A 24 -0.55 -9.54 -6.10
N ALA A 25 -1.27 -9.93 -5.05
CA ALA A 25 -1.96 -11.23 -5.01
C ALA A 25 -3.00 -11.39 -6.13
N LEU A 26 -3.81 -10.36 -6.36
CA LEU A 26 -4.79 -10.31 -7.46
C LEU A 26 -4.10 -10.38 -8.84
N THR A 27 -2.97 -9.67 -8.99
CA THR A 27 -2.19 -9.68 -10.24
C THR A 27 -1.62 -11.07 -10.53
N LEU A 28 -1.08 -11.75 -9.51
CA LEU A 28 -0.60 -13.13 -9.64
C LEU A 28 -1.74 -14.08 -10.02
N ALA A 29 -2.91 -13.94 -9.40
CA ALA A 29 -4.09 -14.72 -9.75
C ALA A 29 -4.53 -14.50 -11.20
N GLY A 30 -4.49 -13.26 -11.69
CA GLY A 30 -4.77 -12.92 -13.09
C GLY A 30 -3.76 -13.51 -14.06
N LEU A 31 -2.46 -13.42 -13.75
CA LEU A 31 -1.40 -14.04 -14.56
C LEU A 31 -1.55 -15.55 -14.62
N TRP A 32 -1.88 -16.18 -13.49
CA TRP A 32 -2.07 -17.63 -13.43
C TRP A 32 -3.28 -18.05 -14.26
N ARG A 33 -4.41 -17.33 -14.14
CA ARG A 33 -5.62 -17.53 -14.95
C ARG A 33 -5.34 -17.39 -16.45
N GLY A 34 -4.47 -16.46 -16.85
CA GLY A 34 -4.11 -16.21 -18.24
C GLY A 34 -3.02 -17.10 -18.82
N GLY A 35 -2.39 -17.97 -18.03
CA GLY A 35 -1.26 -18.81 -18.48
C GLY A 35 0.03 -18.02 -18.79
N LEU A 36 0.11 -16.74 -18.41
CA LEU A 36 1.23 -15.84 -18.71
C LEU A 36 2.26 -15.80 -17.58
N PHE A 37 2.47 -16.93 -16.90
CA PHE A 37 3.23 -17.06 -15.66
C PHE A 37 4.75 -17.06 -15.90
N THR A 38 5.26 -16.01 -16.52
CA THR A 38 6.70 -15.79 -16.74
C THR A 38 7.24 -14.84 -15.67
N TRP A 39 8.49 -15.06 -15.23
CA TRP A 39 9.16 -14.22 -14.24
C TRP A 39 9.09 -12.71 -14.55
N ARG A 40 9.28 -12.35 -15.83
CA ARG A 40 9.14 -10.96 -16.30
C ARG A 40 7.75 -10.40 -16.02
N ASN A 41 6.68 -11.13 -16.36
CA ASN A 41 5.32 -10.67 -16.18
C ASN A 41 4.95 -10.58 -14.70
N ILE A 42 5.45 -11.49 -13.87
CA ILE A 42 5.27 -11.45 -12.42
C ILE A 42 5.90 -10.18 -11.86
N LEU A 43 7.15 -9.90 -12.24
CA LEU A 43 7.87 -8.72 -11.76
C LEU A 43 7.19 -7.43 -12.25
N THR A 44 6.87 -7.34 -13.53
CA THR A 44 6.18 -6.18 -14.12
C THR A 44 4.80 -5.98 -13.49
N GLY A 45 4.03 -7.05 -13.31
CA GLY A 45 2.71 -7.00 -12.70
C GLY A 45 2.76 -6.63 -11.22
N ALA A 46 3.75 -7.13 -10.46
CA ALA A 46 3.91 -6.78 -9.07
C ALA A 46 4.33 -5.31 -8.88
N ILE A 47 5.25 -4.81 -9.71
CA ILE A 47 5.69 -3.41 -9.66
C ILE A 47 4.56 -2.46 -10.07
N LEU A 48 3.89 -2.73 -11.19
CA LEU A 48 2.82 -1.87 -11.68
C LEU A 48 1.57 -2.01 -10.80
N GLY A 49 1.09 -3.23 -10.56
CA GLY A 49 -0.10 -3.46 -9.74
C GLY A 49 0.12 -3.08 -8.28
N GLY A 50 1.14 -3.66 -7.64
CA GLY A 50 1.44 -3.41 -6.23
C GLY A 50 1.90 -1.98 -5.96
N GLY A 51 2.81 -1.45 -6.80
CA GLY A 51 3.32 -0.09 -6.65
C GLY A 51 2.23 0.97 -6.83
N THR A 52 1.42 0.86 -7.88
CA THR A 52 0.35 1.85 -8.14
C THR A 52 -0.70 1.85 -7.04
N TRP A 53 -1.26 0.69 -6.67
CA TRP A 53 -2.28 0.64 -5.63
C TRP A 53 -1.75 0.96 -4.23
N GLY A 54 -0.50 0.61 -3.94
CA GLY A 54 0.14 0.95 -2.68
C GLY A 54 0.37 2.46 -2.52
N ILE A 55 0.88 3.13 -3.56
CA ILE A 55 1.11 4.58 -3.55
C ILE A 55 -0.20 5.34 -3.48
N ILE A 56 -1.21 4.94 -4.27
CA ILE A 56 -2.54 5.57 -4.26
C ILE A 56 -3.15 5.49 -2.86
N THR A 57 -3.16 4.31 -2.25
CA THR A 57 -3.76 4.13 -0.92
C THR A 57 -2.99 4.90 0.15
N TRP A 58 -1.65 4.88 0.09
CA TRP A 58 -0.82 5.68 0.98
C TRP A 58 -1.15 7.18 0.88
N ALA A 59 -1.27 7.70 -0.34
CA ALA A 59 -1.58 9.12 -0.58
C ALA A 59 -2.96 9.48 -0.03
N ILE A 60 -3.98 8.66 -0.27
CA ILE A 60 -5.34 8.88 0.25
C ILE A 60 -5.32 8.94 1.77
N VAL A 61 -4.74 7.93 2.44
CA VAL A 61 -4.70 7.89 3.91
C VAL A 61 -3.87 9.03 4.47
N HIS A 62 -2.77 9.40 3.81
CA HIS A 62 -1.99 10.56 4.19
C HIS A 62 -2.80 11.85 4.12
N THR A 63 -3.53 12.08 3.04
CA THR A 63 -4.40 13.26 2.89
C THR A 63 -5.51 13.28 3.93
N LEU A 64 -6.14 12.14 4.23
CA LEU A 64 -7.15 12.06 5.29
C LEU A 64 -6.55 12.44 6.66
N TYR A 65 -5.35 11.94 6.95
CA TYR A 65 -4.66 12.24 8.20
C TYR A 65 -4.30 13.73 8.34
N LEU A 66 -3.88 14.37 7.25
CA LEU A 66 -3.62 15.82 7.23
C LEU A 66 -4.89 16.63 7.52
N VAL A 67 -6.03 16.25 6.92
CA VAL A 67 -7.31 16.92 7.15
C VAL A 67 -7.80 16.75 8.60
N GLU A 68 -7.61 15.57 9.19
CA GLU A 68 -7.96 15.31 10.59
C GLU A 68 -7.11 16.16 11.56
N GLU A 69 -5.81 16.29 11.28
CA GLU A 69 -4.89 17.12 12.08
C GLU A 69 -5.27 18.60 12.00
N ASP A 70 -5.48 19.12 10.78
CA ASP A 70 -5.87 20.51 10.52
C ASP A 70 -7.23 20.87 11.17
N GLY A 71 -8.21 19.95 11.12
CA GLY A 71 -9.53 20.15 11.71
C GLY A 71 -9.55 20.12 13.24
N GLN A 72 -8.60 19.41 13.86
CA GLN A 72 -8.51 19.29 15.32
C GLN A 72 -7.82 20.50 15.96
N ASP A 73 -6.92 21.15 15.22
CA ASP A 73 -6.22 22.36 15.69
C ASP A 73 -7.10 23.61 15.54
N GLY A 74 -7.95 23.70 14.51
CA GLY A 74 -8.88 24.82 14.33
C GLY A 74 -10.07 24.91 15.31
N HIS A 75 -10.26 23.92 16.20
CA HIS A 75 -11.32 23.92 17.23
C HIS A 75 -10.85 24.44 18.60
N ARG A 76 -9.57 24.82 18.74
CA ARG A 76 -8.98 25.26 20.01
C ARG A 76 -8.87 26.78 20.19
N ASP A 77 -9.40 27.55 19.25
CA ASP A 77 -9.41 29.03 19.24
C ASP A 77 -10.83 29.57 19.48
#